data_AF-A0A8T5JKS1-F1
#
_entry.id   AF-A0A8T5JKS1-F1
#
_cell.length_a   1.000
_cell.length_b   1.000
_cell.length_c   1.000
_cell.angle_alpha   90.00
_cell.angle_beta   90.00
_cell.angle_gamma   90.00
#
_symmetry.space_group_name_H-M   'P 1'
#
loop_
_entity.id
_entity.type
_entity.pdbx_description
1 polymer ?
#
loop_
_entity_poly.entity_id
_entity_poly.type
_entity_poly.pdbx_seq_one_letter_code
_entity_poly.pdbx_strand_id
1 'polypeptide(L)'
;MVKSKKNEFKLYDMDSDVQEWRVGNFQRGDSWRSDEIYRCKLCHTKTNNWQMGGWPGMGPRLICPGSGYKEHKHLTELFELYLDIEKDVARYASISSEAPPELKEKSEQLIDNFKTKKELLEFKLNKMRKLFLGKVDDVELLDETAAIRDYYPRCIIMDPDKTLDDVE
;
A
#
# COMPACT_ATOMS: atom_id res chain seq x y z
N MET A 1 16.75 -47.36 -24.27
CA MET A 1 15.71 -46.84 -23.35
C MET A 1 16.32 -45.69 -22.55
N VAL A 2 16.04 -44.45 -22.94
CA VAL A 2 16.56 -43.24 -22.28
C VAL A 2 15.62 -42.90 -21.13
N LYS A 3 16.09 -43.05 -19.89
CA LYS A 3 15.34 -42.62 -18.70
C LYS A 3 15.38 -41.10 -18.63
N SER A 4 14.24 -40.47 -18.85
CA SER A 4 14.06 -39.03 -18.74
C SER A 4 14.30 -38.58 -17.28
N LYS A 5 15.23 -37.65 -17.07
CA LYS A 5 15.47 -36.99 -15.79
C LYS A 5 14.25 -36.12 -15.48
N LYS A 6 13.56 -36.36 -14.36
CA LYS A 6 12.62 -35.40 -13.78
C LYS A 6 13.43 -34.16 -13.37
N ASN A 7 13.25 -33.06 -14.09
CA ASN A 7 13.58 -31.74 -13.59
C ASN A 7 12.55 -31.40 -12.50
N GLU A 8 12.92 -31.59 -11.24
CA GLU A 8 12.23 -30.95 -10.11
C GLU A 8 12.58 -29.46 -10.14
N PHE A 9 11.82 -28.69 -10.90
CA PHE A 9 11.67 -27.27 -10.63
C PHE A 9 10.96 -27.15 -9.28
N LYS A 10 11.72 -27.01 -8.19
CA LYS A 10 11.21 -26.51 -6.91
C LYS A 10 10.72 -25.07 -7.16
N LEU A 11 9.43 -24.94 -7.42
CA LEU A 11 8.72 -23.67 -7.45
C LEU A 11 8.43 -23.28 -6.00
N TYR A 12 9.30 -22.43 -5.44
CA TYR A 12 9.18 -21.74 -4.16
C TYR A 12 9.31 -22.62 -2.90
N ASP A 13 9.91 -22.02 -1.87
CA ASP A 13 10.08 -22.57 -0.52
C ASP A 13 8.70 -22.83 0.13
N MET A 14 8.05 -23.93 -0.22
CA MET A 14 6.82 -24.39 0.44
C MET A 14 7.08 -25.02 1.82
N ASP A 15 8.35 -25.16 2.21
CA ASP A 15 8.75 -25.84 3.44
C ASP A 15 8.62 -24.94 4.69
N SER A 16 8.32 -23.63 4.54
CA SER A 16 8.14 -22.68 5.65
C SER A 16 6.70 -22.17 5.85
N ASP A 17 5.75 -22.52 4.98
CA ASP A 17 4.49 -21.77 4.81
C ASP A 17 3.25 -22.56 5.26
N VAL A 18 3.11 -22.78 6.58
CA VAL A 18 1.77 -23.02 7.13
C VAL A 18 1.04 -21.68 7.11
N GLN A 19 0.40 -21.37 5.98
CA GLN A 19 -0.43 -20.18 5.83
C GLN A 19 -1.53 -20.20 6.91
N GLU A 20 -1.48 -19.27 7.87
CA GLU A 20 -2.35 -19.23 9.07
C GLU A 20 -3.84 -19.43 8.75
N TRP A 21 -4.31 -18.82 7.66
CA TRP A 21 -5.70 -18.89 7.20
C TRP A 21 -6.12 -20.24 6.59
N ARG A 22 -5.18 -21.14 6.27
CA ARG A 22 -5.50 -22.50 5.80
C ARG A 22 -5.72 -23.49 6.95
N VAL A 23 -5.28 -23.16 8.16
CA VAL A 23 -5.37 -24.04 9.33
C VAL A 23 -6.72 -23.85 10.06
N GLY A 24 -7.32 -22.67 9.98
CA GLY A 24 -8.45 -22.27 10.84
C GLY A 24 -9.86 -22.62 10.37
N ASN A 25 -10.07 -23.41 9.30
CA ASN A 25 -11.42 -23.68 8.74
C ASN A 25 -12.27 -22.40 8.48
N PHE A 26 -11.62 -21.30 8.11
CA PHE A 26 -12.29 -20.02 7.94
C PHE A 26 -13.26 -20.01 6.75
N GLN A 27 -14.41 -19.37 6.96
CA GLN A 27 -15.43 -19.09 5.96
C GLN A 27 -15.31 -17.66 5.43
N ARG A 28 -15.99 -17.37 4.31
CA ARG A 28 -16.10 -16.01 3.79
C ARG A 28 -16.82 -15.13 4.82
N GLY A 29 -16.24 -13.96 5.10
CA GLY A 29 -16.75 -13.03 6.10
C GLY A 29 -16.10 -13.21 7.46
N ASP A 30 -15.40 -14.32 7.69
CA ASP A 30 -14.62 -14.49 8.92
C ASP A 30 -13.47 -13.48 8.97
N SER A 31 -13.12 -13.10 10.19
CA SER A 31 -11.99 -12.23 10.47
C SER A 31 -11.15 -12.81 11.59
N TRP A 32 -9.84 -12.60 11.54
CA TRP A 32 -8.93 -12.96 12.62
C TRP A 32 -7.87 -11.89 12.83
N ARG A 33 -7.26 -11.88 14.01
CA ARG A 33 -6.15 -11.00 14.35
C ARG A 33 -4.83 -11.73 14.18
N SER A 34 -3.90 -11.14 13.46
CA SER A 34 -2.52 -11.65 13.30
C SER A 34 -1.64 -11.18 14.45
N ASP A 35 -0.57 -11.93 14.72
CA ASP A 35 0.49 -11.57 15.66
C ASP A 35 1.39 -10.43 15.15
N GLU A 36 1.17 -9.99 13.90
CA GLU A 36 1.90 -8.90 13.25
C GLU A 36 1.03 -7.66 13.08
N ILE A 37 1.65 -6.47 13.15
CA ILE A 37 0.98 -5.20 12.88
C ILE A 37 1.20 -4.83 11.42
N TYR A 38 0.11 -4.47 10.74
CA TYR A 38 0.16 -4.03 9.35
C TYR A 38 -0.15 -2.53 9.26
N ARG A 39 0.77 -1.76 8.69
CA ARG A 39 0.62 -0.31 8.47
C ARG A 39 0.27 -0.02 7.02
N CYS A 40 -0.82 0.72 6.82
CA CYS A 40 -1.23 1.17 5.50
C CYS A 40 -0.24 2.21 4.95
N LYS A 41 0.34 2.00 3.77
CA LYS A 41 1.29 2.96 3.15
C LYS A 41 0.65 4.28 2.71
N LEU A 42 -0.67 4.32 2.57
CA LEU A 42 -1.40 5.53 2.20
C LEU A 42 -1.59 6.42 3.45
N CYS A 43 -2.46 6.01 4.36
CA CYS A 43 -2.87 6.81 5.52
C CYS A 43 -2.10 6.53 6.82
N HIS A 44 -1.20 5.53 6.84
CA HIS A 44 -0.41 5.11 8.01
C HIS A 44 -1.20 4.54 9.19
N THR A 45 -2.51 4.29 9.03
CA THR A 45 -3.28 3.55 10.03
C THR A 45 -2.74 2.13 10.17
N LYS A 46 -2.72 1.63 11.39
CA LYS A 46 -2.30 0.28 11.72
C LYS A 46 -3.51 -0.63 11.88
N THR A 47 -3.37 -1.88 11.48
CA THR A 47 -4.33 -2.93 11.78
C THR A 47 -3.62 -4.27 11.92
N ASN A 48 -4.14 -5.16 12.75
CA ASN A 48 -3.79 -6.58 12.71
C ASN A 48 -4.98 -7.45 12.30
N ASN A 49 -6.07 -6.84 11.82
CA ASN A 49 -7.27 -7.54 11.39
C ASN A 49 -7.17 -8.02 9.95
N TRP A 50 -7.26 -9.33 9.77
CA TRP A 50 -7.43 -9.94 8.47
C TRP A 50 -8.86 -10.39 8.29
N GLN A 51 -9.38 -10.21 7.08
CA GLN A 51 -10.71 -10.69 6.70
C GLN A 51 -10.61 -11.70 5.56
N MET A 52 -11.46 -12.70 5.59
CA MET A 52 -11.60 -13.71 4.54
C MET A 52 -12.66 -13.31 3.52
N GLY A 53 -12.29 -13.35 2.24
CA GLY A 53 -13.27 -13.40 1.14
C GLY A 53 -13.58 -12.08 0.42
N GLY A 54 -12.64 -11.63 -0.43
CA GLY A 54 -12.91 -10.68 -1.51
C GLY A 54 -13.08 -11.36 -2.87
N TRP A 55 -13.93 -10.83 -3.75
CA TRP A 55 -13.95 -11.26 -5.14
C TRP A 55 -12.65 -10.85 -5.85
N PRO A 56 -12.01 -11.67 -6.71
CA PRO A 56 -12.40 -13.03 -7.13
C PRO A 56 -11.64 -14.11 -6.33
N GLY A 57 -12.02 -14.39 -5.07
CA GLY A 57 -11.43 -15.49 -4.31
C GLY A 57 -11.98 -15.69 -2.89
N MET A 58 -11.39 -16.65 -2.17
CA MET A 58 -11.50 -16.82 -0.71
C MET A 58 -10.18 -16.45 -0.02
N GLY A 59 -9.38 -15.60 -0.66
CA GLY A 59 -8.10 -15.19 -0.12
C GLY A 59 -8.27 -14.26 1.09
N PRO A 60 -7.27 -14.26 1.98
CA PRO A 60 -7.20 -13.30 3.06
C PRO A 60 -6.91 -11.89 2.53
N ARG A 61 -7.49 -10.87 3.16
CA ARG A 61 -7.23 -9.47 2.83
C ARG A 61 -7.14 -8.62 4.10
N LEU A 62 -6.26 -7.62 4.05
CA LEU A 62 -6.22 -6.53 5.01
C LEU A 62 -7.11 -5.40 4.53
N ILE A 63 -7.97 -4.91 5.41
CA ILE A 63 -8.75 -3.70 5.17
C ILE A 63 -8.11 -2.57 5.93
N CYS A 64 -7.87 -1.46 5.23
CA CYS A 64 -7.38 -0.24 5.86
C CYS A 64 -8.51 0.36 6.73
N PRO A 65 -8.30 0.54 8.04
CA PRO A 65 -9.29 1.19 8.91
C PRO A 65 -9.65 2.60 8.43
N GLY A 66 -8.66 3.33 7.89
CA GLY A 66 -8.86 4.64 7.29
C GLY A 66 -9.68 4.62 6.00
N SER A 67 -9.90 3.48 5.34
CA SER A 67 -10.54 3.44 4.02
C SER A 67 -12.00 3.89 4.01
N GLY A 68 -12.66 3.85 5.17
CA GLY A 68 -14.04 4.32 5.35
C GLY A 68 -14.20 5.84 5.32
N TYR A 69 -13.12 6.62 5.36
CA TYR A 69 -13.18 8.07 5.54
C TYR A 69 -12.96 8.83 4.22
N LYS A 70 -13.68 9.94 4.02
CA LYS A 70 -13.53 10.81 2.83
C LYS A 70 -12.10 11.29 2.64
N GLU A 71 -11.41 11.61 3.72
CA GLU A 71 -10.03 12.09 3.74
C GLU A 71 -9.07 11.04 3.16
N HIS A 72 -9.40 9.75 3.30
CA HIS A 72 -8.59 8.67 2.72
C HIS A 72 -8.75 8.63 1.21
N LYS A 73 -9.94 8.90 0.68
CA LYS A 73 -10.14 9.04 -0.77
C LYS A 73 -9.29 10.18 -1.33
N HIS A 74 -9.32 11.35 -0.68
CA HIS A 74 -8.48 12.47 -1.09
C HIS A 74 -6.99 12.13 -1.02
N LEU A 75 -6.59 11.36 0.00
CA LEU A 75 -5.22 10.88 0.14
C LEU A 75 -4.83 9.91 -0.98
N THR A 76 -5.73 9.00 -1.38
CA THR A 76 -5.51 8.12 -2.54
C THR A 76 -5.29 8.92 -3.82
N GLU A 77 -6.16 9.89 -4.11
CA GLU A 77 -6.06 10.76 -5.30
C GLU A 77 -4.73 11.53 -5.32
N LEU A 78 -4.31 12.09 -4.17
CA LEU A 78 -3.02 12.77 -4.06
C LEU A 78 -1.83 11.83 -4.24
N PHE A 79 -1.94 10.59 -3.77
CA PHE A 79 -0.88 9.61 -3.90
C PHE A 79 -0.74 9.12 -5.36
N GLU A 80 -1.86 8.93 -6.07
CA GLU A 80 -1.84 8.63 -7.51
C GLU A 80 -1.16 9.75 -8.31
N LEU A 81 -1.51 11.01 -8.03
CA LEU A 81 -0.83 12.17 -8.64
C LEU A 81 0.66 12.21 -8.34
N TYR A 82 1.06 11.87 -7.12
CA TYR A 82 2.47 11.77 -6.73
C TYR A 82 3.21 10.69 -7.54
N LEU A 83 2.61 9.51 -7.72
CA LEU A 83 3.18 8.42 -8.51
C LEU A 83 3.30 8.79 -9.99
N ASP A 84 2.33 9.51 -10.54
CA ASP A 84 2.37 9.95 -11.93
C ASP A 84 3.45 11.00 -12.17
N ILE A 85 3.63 11.96 -11.25
CA ILE A 85 4.75 12.90 -11.31
C ILE A 85 6.10 12.17 -11.20
N GLU A 86 6.19 11.14 -10.36
CA GLU A 86 7.41 10.33 -10.24
C GLU A 86 7.75 9.60 -11.56
N LYS A 87 6.75 9.05 -12.24
CA LYS A 87 6.92 8.46 -13.58
C LYS A 87 7.33 9.51 -14.60
N ASP A 88 6.74 10.70 -14.56
CA ASP A 88 7.09 11.79 -15.47
C ASP A 88 8.54 12.25 -15.25
N VAL A 89 8.97 12.41 -14.00
CA VAL A 89 10.37 12.73 -13.67
C VAL A 89 11.31 11.67 -14.26
N ALA A 90 11.01 10.38 -14.07
CA ALA A 90 11.83 9.30 -14.61
C ALA A 90 11.86 9.32 -16.16
N ARG A 91 10.71 9.55 -16.79
CA ARG A 91 10.57 9.65 -18.24
C ARG A 91 11.36 10.82 -18.81
N TYR A 92 11.22 12.02 -18.23
CA TYR A 92 11.93 13.21 -18.69
C TYR A 92 13.42 13.13 -18.39
N ALA A 93 13.84 12.51 -17.29
CA ALA A 93 15.25 12.25 -17.01
C ALA A 93 15.88 11.35 -18.08
N SER A 94 15.18 10.29 -18.49
CA SER A 94 15.63 9.42 -19.59
C SER A 94 15.78 10.20 -20.89
N ILE A 95 14.77 10.98 -21.29
CA ILE A 95 14.79 11.79 -22.51
C ILE A 95 15.92 12.84 -22.46
N SER A 96 16.11 13.49 -21.31
CA SER A 96 17.15 14.51 -21.10
C SER A 96 18.56 13.93 -21.25
N SER A 97 18.76 12.66 -20.87
CA SER A 97 20.06 12.00 -20.99
C SER A 97 20.47 11.78 -22.46
N GLU A 98 19.49 11.57 -23.34
CA GLU A 98 19.66 11.35 -24.78
C GLU A 98 19.57 12.65 -25.61
N ALA A 99 19.20 13.77 -24.98
CA ALA A 99 18.93 15.02 -25.68
C ALA A 99 20.21 15.77 -26.13
N PRO A 100 20.14 16.51 -27.25
CA PRO A 100 21.18 17.45 -27.66
C PRO A 100 21.42 18.56 -26.61
N PRO A 101 22.63 19.14 -26.52
CA PRO A 101 22.99 20.14 -25.50
C PRO A 101 22.04 21.33 -25.43
N GLU A 102 21.50 21.77 -26.57
CA GLU A 102 20.59 22.92 -26.69
C GLU A 102 19.22 22.70 -26.02
N LEU A 103 18.81 21.45 -25.85
CA LEU A 103 17.55 21.07 -25.21
C LEU A 103 17.72 20.65 -23.75
N LYS A 104 18.96 20.36 -23.31
CA LYS A 104 19.27 19.90 -21.96
C LYS A 104 18.87 20.91 -20.90
N GLU A 105 19.16 22.18 -21.11
CA GLU A 105 18.82 23.23 -20.13
C GLU A 105 17.30 23.32 -19.90
N LYS A 106 16.51 23.22 -20.98
CA LYS A 106 15.04 23.23 -20.88
C LYS A 106 14.48 21.97 -20.22
N SER A 107 15.06 20.80 -20.51
CA SER A 107 14.62 19.55 -19.89
C SER A 107 14.98 19.48 -18.41
N GLU A 108 16.15 20.00 -18.02
CA GLU A 108 16.56 20.12 -16.61
C GLU A 108 15.61 21.04 -15.83
N GLN A 109 15.26 22.21 -16.37
CA GLN A 109 14.27 23.11 -15.75
C GLN A 109 12.90 22.44 -15.57
N LEU A 110 12.44 21.65 -16.54
CA LEU A 110 11.19 20.90 -16.42
C LEU A 110 11.27 19.82 -15.35
N ILE A 111 12.36 19.06 -15.29
CA ILE A 111 12.60 18.04 -14.28
C ILE A 111 12.59 18.67 -12.88
N ASP A 112 13.26 19.81 -12.70
CA ASP A 112 13.31 20.50 -11.41
C ASP A 112 11.93 21.06 -10.98
N ASN A 113 11.13 21.55 -11.94
CA ASN A 113 9.74 21.90 -11.68
C ASN A 113 8.91 20.69 -11.21
N PHE A 114 9.09 19.52 -11.82
CA PHE A 114 8.41 18.30 -11.37
C PHE A 114 8.89 17.82 -10.00
N LYS A 115 10.19 17.90 -9.70
CA LYS A 115 10.73 17.61 -8.37
C LYS A 115 10.13 18.53 -7.31
N THR A 116 10.06 19.84 -7.58
CA THR A 116 9.45 20.81 -6.67
C THR A 116 7.97 20.48 -6.41
N LYS A 117 7.21 20.14 -7.46
CA LYS A 117 5.81 19.68 -7.31
C LYS A 117 5.71 18.40 -6.48
N LYS A 118 6.64 17.46 -6.68
CA LYS A 118 6.72 16.20 -5.91
C LYS A 118 6.91 16.48 -4.43
N GLU A 119 7.84 17.37 -4.06
CA GLU A 119 8.09 17.78 -2.67
C GLU A 119 6.86 18.44 -2.03
N LEU A 120 6.18 19.33 -2.75
CA LEU A 120 4.94 19.95 -2.28
C LEU A 120 3.82 18.92 -2.04
N LEU A 121 3.69 17.94 -2.93
CA LEU A 121 2.72 16.86 -2.76
C LEU A 121 3.09 15.95 -1.60
N GLU A 122 4.38 15.63 -1.42
CA GLU A 122 4.85 14.85 -0.28
C GLU A 122 4.54 15.56 1.05
N PHE A 123 4.76 16.87 1.13
CA PHE A 123 4.36 17.67 2.27
C PHE A 123 2.85 17.60 2.54
N LYS A 124 2.03 17.74 1.48
CA LYS A 124 0.57 17.65 1.58
C LYS A 124 0.12 16.25 2.04
N LEU A 125 0.71 15.19 1.49
CA LEU A 125 0.46 13.81 1.88
C LEU A 125 0.78 13.58 3.35
N ASN A 126 1.95 14.05 3.80
CA ASN A 126 2.35 13.92 5.21
C ASN A 126 1.44 14.72 6.14
N LYS A 127 0.94 15.89 5.73
CA LYS A 127 -0.07 16.65 6.48
C LYS A 127 -1.38 15.88 6.60
N MET A 128 -1.85 15.25 5.53
CA MET A 128 -3.08 14.44 5.55
C MET A 128 -2.91 13.17 6.40
N ARG A 129 -1.76 12.49 6.31
CA ARG A 129 -1.44 11.30 7.14
C ARG A 129 -1.52 11.58 8.63
N LYS A 130 -1.13 12.79 9.07
CA LYS A 130 -1.23 13.20 10.48
C LYS A 130 -2.68 13.20 11.00
N LEU A 131 -3.68 13.34 10.13
CA LEU A 131 -5.09 13.29 10.55
C LEU A 131 -5.50 11.88 10.99
N PHE A 132 -4.86 10.85 10.45
CA PHE A 132 -5.17 9.45 10.75
C PHE A 132 -4.34 8.86 11.89
N LEU A 133 -3.16 9.44 12.16
CA LEU A 133 -2.17 8.88 13.06
C LEU A 133 -2.74 8.69 14.48
N GLY A 134 -2.85 7.43 14.91
CA GLY A 134 -3.32 7.07 16.25
C GLY A 134 -4.81 7.27 16.51
N LYS A 135 -5.58 7.79 15.55
CA LYS A 135 -7.04 7.98 15.69
C LYS A 135 -7.86 6.78 15.22
N VAL A 136 -7.40 6.13 14.16
CA VAL A 136 -8.14 5.09 13.45
C VAL A 136 -7.35 3.77 13.44
N ASP A 137 -6.40 3.61 14.34
CA ASP A 137 -5.64 2.37 14.44
C ASP A 137 -6.55 1.26 15.01
N ASP A 138 -6.58 0.11 14.34
CA ASP A 138 -7.38 -1.07 14.70
C ASP A 138 -6.45 -2.23 15.05
N VAL A 139 -5.73 -2.08 16.16
CA VAL A 139 -4.74 -3.05 16.67
C VAL A 139 -5.19 -3.56 18.03
N GLU A 140 -5.34 -4.87 18.16
CA GLU A 140 -5.74 -5.54 19.41
C GLU A 140 -4.74 -6.63 19.80
N LEU A 141 -4.51 -6.81 21.11
CA LEU A 141 -3.85 -7.97 21.69
C LEU A 141 -2.43 -8.25 21.17
N LEU A 142 -1.56 -7.24 21.17
CA LEU A 142 -0.15 -7.41 20.76
C LEU A 142 0.82 -6.82 21.78
N ASP A 143 1.95 -7.50 21.95
CA ASP A 143 3.10 -7.00 22.69
C ASP A 143 3.73 -5.80 21.98
N GLU A 144 4.35 -4.89 22.75
CA GLU A 144 5.01 -3.68 22.23
C GLU A 144 6.15 -3.99 21.22
N THR A 145 6.60 -5.24 21.15
CA THR A 145 7.64 -5.74 20.25
C THR A 145 7.12 -6.30 18.93
N ALA A 146 5.81 -6.27 18.68
CA ALA A 146 5.23 -6.81 17.45
C ALA A 146 5.82 -6.15 16.18
N ALA A 147 6.18 -6.97 15.20
CA ALA A 147 6.77 -6.48 13.95
C ALA A 147 5.74 -5.68 13.15
N ILE A 148 6.16 -4.52 12.62
CA ILE A 148 5.33 -3.67 11.76
C ILE A 148 5.67 -3.94 10.30
N ARG A 149 4.70 -4.41 9.52
CA ARG A 149 4.81 -4.61 8.07
C ARG A 149 3.99 -3.59 7.31
N ASP A 150 4.56 -3.05 6.24
CA ASP A 150 3.85 -2.10 5.39
C ASP A 150 3.06 -2.81 4.29
N TYR A 151 1.82 -2.37 4.04
CA TYR A 151 1.00 -2.87 2.94
C TYR A 151 0.33 -1.73 2.15
N TYR A 152 0.03 -1.99 0.89
CA TYR A 152 -0.81 -1.11 0.07
C TYR A 152 -2.26 -1.60 0.12
N PRO A 153 -3.23 -0.76 0.51
CA PRO A 153 -4.63 -1.16 0.54
C PRO A 153 -5.13 -1.35 -0.89
N ARG A 154 -5.63 -2.54 -1.20
CA ARG A 154 -6.24 -2.86 -2.50
C ARG A 154 -7.78 -2.77 -2.49
N CYS A 155 -8.37 -2.67 -1.30
CA CYS A 155 -9.82 -2.60 -1.12
C CYS A 155 -10.16 -1.34 -0.33
N ILE A 156 -11.03 -0.52 -0.90
CA ILE A 156 -11.59 0.66 -0.26
C ILE A 156 -13.03 0.30 0.11
N ILE A 157 -13.32 0.23 1.41
CA ILE A 157 -14.71 0.14 1.88
C ILE A 157 -15.20 1.58 1.93
N MET A 158 -15.95 1.99 0.90
CA MET A 158 -16.45 3.36 0.83
C MET A 158 -17.72 3.49 1.66
N ASP A 159 -17.62 4.21 2.77
CA ASP A 159 -18.78 4.86 3.37
C ASP A 159 -18.74 6.34 2.95
N PRO A 160 -19.61 6.78 2.02
CA PRO A 160 -19.52 8.11 1.45
C PRO A 160 -19.86 9.23 2.43
N ASP A 161 -20.30 8.93 3.65
CA ASP A 161 -20.71 9.95 4.63
C ASP A 161 -19.74 10.12 5.80
N LYS A 162 -18.85 9.16 6.05
CA LYS A 162 -17.97 9.17 7.22
C LYS A 162 -16.77 10.13 7.08
N THR A 163 -16.55 10.96 8.10
CA THR A 163 -15.47 11.95 8.18
C THR A 163 -14.59 11.73 9.40
N LEU A 164 -13.34 12.19 9.37
CA LEU A 164 -12.45 12.06 10.52
C LEU A 164 -12.86 12.96 11.69
N ASP A 165 -13.71 13.95 11.46
CA ASP A 165 -14.32 14.78 12.50
C ASP A 165 -15.28 13.96 13.39
N ASP A 166 -15.74 12.80 12.92
CA ASP A 166 -16.61 11.88 13.68
C ASP A 166 -15.82 10.99 14.66
N VAL A 167 -14.48 11.10 14.69
CA VAL A 167 -13.59 10.30 15.54
C VAL A 167 -13.04 11.19 16.67
N GLU A 168 -13.64 11.06 17.85
CA GLU A 168 -13.21 11.73 19.10
C GLU A 168 -11.82 11.28 19.58
#